data_AF-A0A958G0G4-F1
#
_entry.id   AF-A0A958G0G4-F1
#
_cell.length_a   1.000
_cell.length_b   1.000
_cell.length_c   1.000
_cell.angle_alpha   90.00
_cell.angle_beta   90.00
_cell.angle_gamma   90.00
#
_symmetry.space_group_name_H-M   'P 1'
#
loop_
_entity.id
_entity.type
_entity.pdbx_description
1 polymer ?
#
loop_
_entity_poly.entity_id
_entity_poly.type
_entity_poly.pdbx_seq_one_letter_code
_entity_poly.pdbx_strand_id
1 'polypeptide(L)' 'MNEKRIYDFPTRVFHWLFALSFIIAFTIGNTVDDDAALFSYHMLSGLVLCFLLTFRIPWGL' A
#
# COMPACT_ATOMS: atom_id res chain seq x y z
N MET A 1 -19.88 24.03 -12.17
CA MET A 1 -18.90 23.52 -13.15
C MET A 1 -18.29 22.26 -12.54
N ASN A 2 -18.58 21.06 -13.07
CA ASN A 2 -18.02 19.81 -12.55
C ASN A 2 -16.63 19.61 -13.19
N GLU A 3 -15.58 20.02 -12.50
CA GLU A 3 -14.21 19.76 -12.95
C GLU A 3 -13.86 18.28 -12.71
N LYS A 4 -13.79 17.50 -13.79
CA LYS A 4 -13.37 16.10 -13.72
C LYS A 4 -11.85 16.05 -13.55
N ARG A 5 -11.39 15.88 -12.32
CA ARG A 5 -9.97 15.71 -11.99
C ARG A 5 -9.49 14.34 -12.48
N ILE A 6 -8.81 14.31 -13.62
CA ILE A 6 -8.30 13.08 -14.27
C ILE A 6 -7.44 12.24 -13.32
N TYR A 7 -6.68 12.90 -12.44
CA TYR A 7 -5.79 12.24 -11.50
C TYR A 7 -6.44 11.86 -10.15
N ASP A 8 -7.71 12.21 -9.91
CA ASP A 8 -8.39 11.85 -8.65
C ASP A 8 -8.57 10.34 -8.51
N PHE A 9 -9.03 9.67 -9.57
CA PHE A 9 -9.26 8.22 -9.50
C PHE A 9 -7.95 7.43 -9.30
N PRO A 10 -6.88 7.62 -10.09
CA PRO A 10 -5.62 6.91 -9.86
C PRO A 10 -5.01 7.19 -8.48
N THR A 11 -5.02 8.44 -8.01
CA THR A 11 -4.44 8.77 -6.69
C THR A 11 -5.22 8.14 -5.54
N ARG A 12 -6.55 7.99 -5.66
CA ARG A 12 -7.37 7.23 -4.71
C ARG A 12 -7.02 5.74 -4.72
N VAL A 13 -6.81 5.15 -5.89
CA VAL A 13 -6.39 3.73 -6.00
C VAL A 13 -5.05 3.52 -5.30
N PHE A 14 -4.05 4.36 -5.57
CA PHE A 14 -2.76 4.31 -4.87
C PHE A 14 -2.90 4.43 -3.35
N HIS A 15 -3.75 5.35 -2.89
CA HIS A 15 -3.97 5.55 -1.47
C HIS A 15 -4.61 4.33 -0.80
N TRP A 16 -5.66 3.76 -1.40
CA TRP A 16 -6.35 2.60 -0.82
C TRP A 16 -5.51 1.32 -0.91
N LEU A 17 -4.71 1.15 -1.97
CA LEU A 17 -3.72 0.05 -2.04
C LEU A 17 -2.69 0.18 -0.92
N PHE A 18 -2.16 1.39 -0.70
CA PHE A 18 -1.22 1.63 0.39
C PHE A 18 -1.86 1.31 1.76
N ALA A 19 -3.07 1.80 2.00
CA ALA A 19 -3.79 1.53 3.25
C ALA A 19 -4.00 0.03 3.50
N LEU A 20 -4.43 -0.71 2.46
CA LEU A 20 -4.63 -2.16 2.56
C LEU A 20 -3.31 -2.90 2.80
N SER A 21 -2.25 -2.60 2.04
CA SER A 21 -0.93 -3.20 2.24
C SER A 21 -0.38 -2.91 3.63
N PHE A 22 -0.59 -1.71 4.16
CA PHE A 22 -0.21 -1.36 5.52
C PHE A 22 -0.97 -2.17 6.56
N ILE A 23 -2.30 -2.29 6.42
CA ILE A 23 -3.13 -3.09 7.35
C ILE A 23 -2.67 -4.55 7.34
N ILE A 24 -2.41 -5.13 6.17
CA ILE A 24 -1.93 -6.52 6.06
C ILE A 24 -0.55 -6.67 6.71
N ALA A 25 0.41 -5.82 6.32
CA ALA A 25 1.77 -5.87 6.88
C ALA A 25 1.76 -5.68 8.40
N PHE A 26 1.04 -4.68 8.90
CA PHE A 26 0.95 -4.38 10.32
C PHE A 26 0.28 -5.51 11.09
N THR A 27 -0.83 -6.05 10.61
CA THR A 27 -1.54 -7.14 11.28
C THR A 27 -0.65 -8.38 11.37
N ILE A 28 -0.10 -8.84 10.24
CA ILE A 28 0.73 -10.05 10.21
C ILE A 28 1.97 -9.87 11.09
N GLY A 29 2.65 -8.73 11.00
CA GLY A 29 3.85 -8.46 11.80
C GLY A 29 3.60 -8.40 13.33
N ASN A 30 2.34 -8.24 13.77
CA ASN A 30 1.99 -8.20 15.19
C ASN A 30 1.26 -9.45 15.69
N THR A 31 0.72 -10.29 14.80
CA THR A 31 -0.13 -11.43 15.20
C THR A 31 0.32 -12.78 14.65
N VAL A 32 1.31 -12.83 13.77
CA VAL A 32 1.79 -14.04 13.11
C VAL A 32 3.27 -14.23 13.43
N ASP A 33 3.63 -15.44 13.84
CA ASP A 33 5.01 -15.88 14.06
C ASP A 33 5.82 -15.81 12.76
N ASP A 34 7.09 -15.41 12.83
CA ASP A 34 7.92 -15.16 11.65
C ASP A 34 8.36 -16.45 10.93
N ASP A 35 8.32 -17.59 11.61
CA ASP A 35 8.54 -18.91 11.01
C ASP A 35 7.29 -19.43 10.26
N ALA A 36 6.12 -18.79 10.42
CA ALA A 36 4.90 -19.22 9.76
C ALA A 36 4.90 -18.87 8.26
N ALA A 37 4.41 -19.78 7.41
CA ALA A 37 4.30 -19.53 5.96
C ALA A 37 3.49 -18.25 5.61
N LEU A 38 2.52 -17.89 6.46
CA LEU A 38 1.72 -16.67 6.30
C LEU A 38 2.56 -15.38 6.45
N PHE A 39 3.69 -15.42 7.15
CA PHE A 39 4.55 -14.26 7.35
C PHE A 39 5.15 -13.72 6.05
N SER A 40 5.24 -14.56 5.01
CA SER A 40 5.67 -14.10 3.66
C SER A 40 4.78 -12.99 3.10
N TYR A 41 3.51 -12.93 3.48
CA TYR A 41 2.61 -11.84 3.08
C TYR A 41 2.92 -10.51 3.79
N HIS A 42 3.51 -10.52 4.98
CA HIS A 42 4.04 -9.30 5.61
C HIS A 42 5.15 -8.71 4.74
N MET A 43 6.13 -9.55 4.38
CA MET A 43 7.27 -9.16 3.54
C MET A 43 6.82 -8.62 2.17
N LEU A 44 5.91 -9.34 1.50
CA LEU A 44 5.38 -8.92 0.21
C LEU A 44 4.61 -7.58 0.32
N SER A 45 3.79 -7.42 1.36
CA SER A 45 3.06 -6.16 1.60
C SER A 45 4.02 -5.00 1.87
N GLY A 46 5.11 -5.22 2.59
CA GLY A 46 6.18 -4.25 2.78
C GLY A 46 6.84 -3.82 1.47
N LEU A 47 7.17 -4.78 0.59
CA LEU A 47 7.70 -4.48 -0.76
C LEU A 47 6.71 -3.66 -1.60
N VAL A 48 5.43 -4.01 -1.56
CA VAL A 48 4.36 -3.27 -2.26
C VAL A 48 4.23 -1.85 -1.71
N LEU A 49 4.32 -1.63 -0.39
CA LEU A 49 4.33 -0.29 0.20
C LEU A 49 5.49 0.57 -0.33
N CYS A 50 6.71 0.03 -0.34
CA CYS A 50 7.88 0.72 -0.87
C CYS A 50 7.72 1.06 -2.36
N PHE A 51 7.21 0.12 -3.15
CA PHE A 51 6.88 0.35 -4.55
C PHE A 51 5.86 1.48 -4.70
N LEU A 52 4.72 1.41 -4.02
CA LEU A 52 3.67 2.43 -4.10
C LEU A 52 4.20 3.82 -3.72
N LEU A 53 5.01 3.94 -2.66
CA LEU A 53 5.62 5.20 -2.26
C LEU A 53 6.58 5.77 -3.31
N THR A 54 7.37 4.90 -3.94
CA THR A 54 8.33 5.30 -5.00
C THR A 54 7.62 6.00 -6.16
N PHE A 55 6.43 5.56 -6.53
CA PHE A 55 5.63 6.22 -7.57
C PHE A 55 4.76 7.36 -7.02
N ARG A 56 4.29 7.24 -5.77
CA ARG A 56 3.36 8.21 -5.17
C ARG A 56 4.05 9.53 -4.84
N ILE A 57 5.29 9.50 -4.35
CA ILE A 57 6.02 10.70 -3.94
C ILE A 57 6.26 11.63 -5.14
N PRO A 58 6.87 11.20 -6.26
CA PRO A 58 7.07 12.07 -7.42
C PRO A 58 5.77 12.60 -8.03
N TRP A 59 4.67 11.84 -7.97
CA TRP A 59 3.36 12.29 -8.45
C TRP A 59 2.67 13.26 -7.46
N GLY A 60 3.12 13.34 -6.21
CA GLY A 60 2.57 14.27 -5.20
C GLY A 60 3.29 15.61 -5.12
N LEU A 61 4.50 15.69 -5.68
CA LEU A 61 5.30 16.91 -5.81
C LEU A 61 4.85 17.70 -7.05
#